data_AF-A2FBS8-F1
#
_entry.id   AF-A2FBS8-F1
#
_cell.length_a   1.000
_cell.length_b   1.000
_cell.length_c   1.000
_cell.angle_alpha   90.00
_cell.angle_beta   90.00
_cell.angle_gamma   90.00
#
_symmetry.space_group_name_H-M   'P 1'
#
loop_
_entity.id
_entity.type
_entity.pdbx_description
1 polymer ?
#
loop_
_entity_poly.entity_id
_entity_poly.type
_entity_poly.pdbx_seq_one_letter_code
_entity_poly.pdbx_strand_id
1 'polypeptide(L)'
;MWEEIELIQVDLSSSLQTALKNIEDKINSCYAKYADEYANTESTLYVRIVYDKQNSQVSFQIYEDNPKKDEQIYTEFTAMSWYYLQRMLNQKVELPLANIYSRYARDEPYLFKDVFDPAAIIVHASFSGAQNSFLCLANDFYEKPTKLYEPPSGSISDFQVWFTTDGRKRIIPLYHAFYLELSFIYNYYRTIKI
;
A
#
# COMPACT_ATOMS: atom_id res chain seq x y z
N MET A 1 21.62 -29.23 -1.54
CA MET A 1 20.97 -27.99 -1.11
C MET A 1 19.52 -28.35 -0.90
N TRP A 2 19.04 -28.30 0.34
CA TRP A 2 17.64 -28.60 0.65
C TRP A 2 16.90 -27.27 0.64
N GLU A 3 15.94 -27.11 -0.25
CA GLU A 3 15.05 -25.95 -0.30
C GLU A 3 13.82 -26.30 0.54
N GLU A 4 13.65 -25.62 1.67
CA GLU A 4 12.42 -25.70 2.46
C GLU A 4 11.58 -24.46 2.15
N ILE A 5 10.39 -24.68 1.59
CA ILE A 5 9.45 -23.61 1.23
C ILE A 5 8.38 -23.54 2.32
N GLU A 6 8.39 -22.45 3.09
CA GLU A 6 7.34 -22.14 4.05
C GLU A 6 6.28 -21.22 3.44
N LEU A 7 5.00 -21.60 3.60
CA LEU A 7 3.88 -20.81 3.09
C LEU A 7 3.39 -19.83 4.17
N ILE A 8 3.59 -18.55 3.94
CA ILE A 8 3.08 -17.49 4.81
C ILE A 8 1.67 -17.08 4.35
N GLN A 9 0.67 -17.39 5.18
CA GLN A 9 -0.69 -16.87 5.01
C GLN A 9 -0.84 -15.51 5.68
N VAL A 10 -1.49 -14.54 5.04
CA VAL A 10 -1.69 -13.20 5.58
C VAL A 10 -3.18 -12.86 5.54
N ASP A 11 -3.72 -12.37 6.65
CA ASP A 11 -5.07 -11.85 6.69
C ASP A 11 -5.12 -10.41 6.19
N LEU A 12 -5.65 -10.24 4.98
CA LEU A 12 -5.83 -8.94 4.32
C LEU A 12 -7.18 -8.27 4.65
N SER A 13 -8.03 -8.91 5.45
CA SER A 13 -9.29 -8.28 5.91
C SER A 13 -9.06 -7.26 7.02
N SER A 14 -7.89 -7.31 7.66
CA SER A 14 -7.45 -6.36 8.67
C SER A 14 -6.82 -5.09 8.05
N SER A 15 -6.42 -4.13 8.90
CA SER A 15 -5.72 -2.93 8.41
C SER A 15 -4.37 -3.28 7.79
N LEU A 16 -3.87 -2.43 6.89
CA LEU A 16 -2.56 -2.62 6.26
C LEU A 16 -1.44 -2.78 7.32
N GLN A 17 -1.48 -1.98 8.39
CA GLN A 17 -0.52 -2.07 9.48
C GLN A 17 -0.50 -3.44 10.16
N THR A 18 -1.68 -4.01 10.44
CA THR A 18 -1.81 -5.33 11.05
C THR A 18 -1.33 -6.43 10.11
N ALA A 19 -1.68 -6.35 8.82
CA ALA A 19 -1.22 -7.30 7.81
C ALA A 19 0.32 -7.28 7.68
N LEU A 20 0.94 -6.10 7.64
CA LEU A 20 2.41 -5.97 7.57
C LEU A 20 3.10 -6.52 8.82
N LYS A 21 2.54 -6.28 10.01
CA LYS A 21 3.08 -6.86 11.25
C LYS A 21 2.99 -8.38 11.25
N ASN A 22 1.87 -8.94 10.79
CA ASN A 22 1.70 -10.39 10.66
C ASN A 22 2.73 -11.01 9.70
N ILE A 23 2.99 -10.35 8.56
CA ILE A 23 4.04 -10.76 7.62
C ILE A 23 5.41 -10.77 8.31
N GLU A 24 5.78 -9.68 8.99
CA GLU A 24 7.04 -9.56 9.73
C GLU A 24 7.19 -10.71 10.75
N ASP A 25 6.18 -10.91 11.59
CA ASP A 25 6.22 -11.90 12.66
C ASP A 25 6.33 -13.34 12.11
N LYS A 26 5.65 -13.64 11.01
CA LYS A 26 5.72 -14.96 10.37
C LYS A 26 7.07 -15.21 9.70
N ILE A 27 7.62 -14.23 9.00
CA ILE A 27 8.98 -14.34 8.42
C ILE A 27 10.00 -14.56 9.54
N ASN A 28 9.95 -13.77 10.60
CA ASN A 28 10.87 -13.88 11.73
C ASN A 28 10.74 -15.22 12.46
N SER A 29 9.53 -15.77 12.54
CA SER A 29 9.31 -17.11 13.09
C SER A 29 9.96 -18.19 12.22
N CYS A 30 9.89 -18.08 10.89
CA CYS A 30 10.59 -18.99 9.98
C CYS A 30 12.11 -18.90 10.14
N TYR A 31 12.66 -17.70 10.25
CA TYR A 31 14.10 -17.50 10.46
C TYR A 31 14.58 -18.06 11.81
N ALA A 32 13.81 -17.88 12.89
CA ALA A 32 14.13 -18.45 14.19
C ALA A 32 14.17 -19.98 14.16
N LYS A 33 13.17 -20.63 13.55
CA LYS A 33 13.17 -22.09 13.36
C LYS A 33 14.40 -22.58 12.58
N TYR A 34 14.75 -21.88 11.49
CA TYR A 34 15.91 -22.25 10.68
C TYR A 34 17.23 -22.15 11.47
N ALA A 35 17.37 -21.10 12.29
CA ALA A 35 18.54 -20.93 13.15
C ALA A 35 18.66 -22.07 14.18
N ASP A 36 17.54 -22.46 14.79
CA ASP A 36 17.47 -23.56 15.77
C ASP A 36 17.77 -24.93 15.14
N GLU A 37 17.23 -25.22 13.94
CA GLU A 37 17.31 -26.55 13.32
C GLU A 37 18.61 -26.82 12.56
N TYR A 38 19.14 -25.82 11.84
CA TYR A 38 20.18 -26.06 10.84
C TYR A 38 21.49 -25.34 11.11
N ALA A 39 21.43 -24.21 11.79
CA ALA A 39 22.59 -23.34 11.87
C ALA A 39 23.45 -23.64 13.11
N ASN A 40 22.86 -24.02 14.26
CA ASN A 40 23.61 -24.12 15.54
C ASN A 40 24.55 -22.90 15.75
N THR A 41 24.16 -21.76 15.20
CA THR A 41 24.97 -20.55 15.13
C THR A 41 24.42 -19.53 16.10
N GLU A 42 25.28 -18.75 16.73
CA GLU A 42 24.92 -17.51 17.43
C GLU A 42 24.38 -16.41 16.48
N SER A 43 24.20 -16.71 15.19
CA SER A 43 23.71 -15.78 14.18
C SER A 43 22.22 -15.49 14.36
N THR A 44 21.83 -14.22 14.25
CA THR A 44 20.43 -13.78 14.30
C THR A 44 20.02 -13.22 12.94
N LEU A 45 19.02 -13.82 12.30
CA LEU A 45 18.40 -13.32 11.07
C LEU A 45 16.96 -12.88 11.36
N TYR A 46 16.64 -11.63 11.02
CA TYR A 46 15.28 -11.10 11.16
C TYR A 46 14.98 -10.04 10.11
N VAL A 47 13.72 -9.88 9.78
CA VAL A 47 13.18 -8.80 8.96
C VAL A 47 12.52 -7.74 9.85
N ARG A 48 12.61 -6.49 9.42
CA ARG A 48 11.86 -5.37 9.95
C ARG A 48 11.08 -4.69 8.83
N ILE A 49 9.79 -4.54 9.04
CA ILE A 49 8.83 -3.90 8.15
C ILE A 49 8.23 -2.70 8.88
N VAL A 50 8.54 -1.49 8.40
CA VAL A 50 8.03 -0.26 9.02
C VAL A 50 7.07 0.42 8.07
N TYR A 51 5.83 0.62 8.53
CA TYR A 51 4.83 1.39 7.80
C TYR A 51 4.78 2.84 8.31
N ASP A 52 5.19 3.77 7.45
CA ASP A 52 5.03 5.20 7.65
C ASP A 52 3.75 5.67 6.94
N LYS A 53 2.67 5.72 7.73
CA LYS A 53 1.36 6.19 7.26
C LYS A 53 1.38 7.65 6.81
N GLN A 54 2.19 8.51 7.45
CA GLN A 54 2.21 9.94 7.14
C GLN A 54 2.82 10.23 5.78
N ASN A 55 3.77 9.39 5.34
CA ASN A 55 4.43 9.54 4.04
C ASN A 55 3.98 8.51 3.01
N SER A 56 2.99 7.66 3.34
CA SER A 56 2.51 6.56 2.48
C SER A 56 3.66 5.66 2.02
N GLN A 57 4.52 5.24 2.95
CA GLN A 57 5.74 4.48 2.68
C GLN A 57 5.85 3.23 3.53
N VAL A 58 6.41 2.17 2.96
CA VAL A 58 6.78 0.96 3.70
C VAL A 58 8.26 0.69 3.46
N SER A 59 9.04 0.58 4.52
CA SER A 59 10.43 0.11 4.45
C SER A 59 10.49 -1.37 4.81
N PHE A 60 11.24 -2.14 4.02
CA PHE A 60 11.50 -3.55 4.25
C PHE A 60 13.01 -3.77 4.34
N GLN A 61 13.49 -4.26 5.49
CA GLN A 61 14.92 -4.47 5.75
C GLN A 61 15.14 -5.83 6.39
N ILE A 62 16.14 -6.56 5.89
CA ILE A 62 16.65 -7.79 6.48
C ILE A 62 17.91 -7.44 7.28
N TYR A 63 17.99 -7.95 8.50
CA TYR A 63 19.14 -7.84 9.38
C TYR A 63 19.70 -9.23 9.60
N GLU A 64 21.00 -9.34 9.41
CA GLU A 64 21.77 -10.54 9.72
C GLU A 64 22.93 -10.12 10.62
N ASP A 65 22.88 -10.57 11.87
CA ASP A 65 24.06 -10.56 12.73
C ASP A 65 24.67 -11.95 12.66
N ASN A 66 25.83 -12.06 12.00
CA ASN A 66 26.52 -13.32 11.84
C ASN A 66 27.98 -13.19 12.30
N PRO A 67 28.36 -13.83 13.42
CA PRO A 67 29.73 -13.78 13.92
C PRO A 67 30.72 -14.49 12.97
N LYS A 68 30.25 -15.37 12.08
CA LYS A 68 31.04 -16.02 11.01
C LYS A 68 30.71 -15.40 9.65
N LYS A 69 31.34 -14.27 9.36
CA LYS A 69 31.12 -13.45 8.15
C LYS A 69 31.23 -14.19 6.81
N ASP A 70 31.84 -15.36 6.78
CA ASP A 70 32.08 -16.16 5.57
C ASP A 70 30.92 -17.12 5.21
N GLU A 71 29.93 -17.31 6.10
CA GLU A 71 28.77 -18.20 5.88
C GLU A 71 27.47 -17.38 5.84
N GLN A 72 27.09 -16.83 4.68
CA GLN A 72 25.83 -16.08 4.55
C GLN A 72 24.61 -16.99 4.61
N ILE A 73 23.61 -16.65 5.43
CA ILE A 73 22.31 -17.33 5.40
C ILE A 73 21.53 -16.78 4.21
N TYR A 74 21.33 -17.55 3.14
CA TYR A 74 20.54 -17.11 1.99
C TYR A 74 19.05 -17.35 2.20
N THR A 75 18.27 -16.29 2.05
CA THR A 75 16.80 -16.35 2.09
C THR A 75 16.24 -15.53 0.95
N GLU A 76 15.25 -16.07 0.26
CA GLU A 76 14.60 -15.39 -0.85
C GLU A 76 13.09 -15.58 -0.83
N PHE A 77 12.37 -14.57 -1.33
CA PHE A 77 10.98 -14.75 -1.68
C PHE A 77 10.89 -15.44 -3.03
N THR A 78 9.93 -16.33 -3.18
CA THR A 78 9.53 -16.76 -4.53
C THR A 78 9.09 -15.54 -5.33
N ALA A 79 9.29 -15.59 -6.65
CA ALA A 79 8.79 -14.57 -7.57
C ALA A 79 7.30 -14.24 -7.31
N MET A 80 6.49 -15.26 -7.08
CA MET A 80 5.07 -15.10 -6.84
C MET A 80 4.75 -14.40 -5.51
N SER A 81 5.47 -14.74 -4.43
CA SER A 81 5.30 -14.09 -3.13
C SER A 81 5.64 -12.60 -3.20
N TRP A 82 6.74 -12.25 -3.90
CA TRP A 82 7.13 -10.86 -4.09
C TRP A 82 6.11 -10.09 -4.94
N TYR A 83 5.62 -10.71 -6.01
CA TYR A 83 4.55 -10.17 -6.85
C TYR A 83 3.31 -9.79 -6.02
N TYR A 84 2.87 -10.68 -5.11
CA TYR A 84 1.71 -10.39 -4.26
C TYR A 84 1.98 -9.31 -3.21
N LEU A 85 3.18 -9.26 -2.63
CA LEU A 85 3.57 -8.18 -1.71
C LEU A 85 3.51 -6.82 -2.40
N GLN A 86 4.07 -6.71 -3.62
CA GLN A 86 4.02 -5.48 -4.41
C GLN A 86 2.58 -5.06 -4.73
N ARG A 87 1.70 -6.00 -5.10
CA ARG A 87 0.28 -5.71 -5.35
C ARG A 87 -0.44 -5.22 -4.10
N MET A 88 -0.21 -5.88 -2.96
CA MET A 88 -0.79 -5.48 -1.68
C MET A 88 -0.39 -4.04 -1.32
N LEU A 89 0.86 -3.66 -1.62
CA LEU A 89 1.40 -2.32 -1.40
C LEU A 89 1.09 -1.32 -2.53
N ASN A 90 0.26 -1.69 -3.51
CA ASN A 90 -0.12 -0.84 -4.65
C ASN A 90 1.06 -0.36 -5.52
N GLN A 91 2.08 -1.20 -5.66
CA GLN A 91 3.26 -0.90 -6.45
C GLN A 91 3.05 -1.34 -7.89
N LYS A 92 3.60 -0.60 -8.86
CA LYS A 92 3.61 -1.08 -10.26
C LYS A 92 4.41 -2.38 -10.31
N VAL A 93 3.74 -3.47 -10.64
CA VAL A 93 4.38 -4.78 -10.70
C VAL A 93 5.00 -5.02 -12.06
N GLU A 94 6.26 -5.42 -12.06
CA GLU A 94 6.94 -6.02 -13.19
C GLU A 94 7.15 -7.50 -12.87
N LEU A 95 7.05 -8.38 -13.89
CA LEU A 95 7.27 -9.81 -13.67
C LEU A 95 8.69 -10.01 -13.11
N PRO A 96 8.84 -10.70 -11.98
CA PRO A 96 10.15 -10.94 -11.39
C PRO A 96 11.13 -11.64 -12.32
N LEU A 97 12.35 -11.10 -12.45
CA LEU A 97 13.51 -11.93 -12.71
C LEU A 97 13.89 -12.62 -11.38
N ALA A 98 14.09 -13.93 -11.40
CA ALA A 98 14.09 -14.80 -10.21
C ALA A 98 15.20 -14.52 -9.17
N ASN A 99 16.13 -13.61 -9.43
CA ASN A 99 17.44 -13.55 -8.78
C ASN A 99 17.76 -12.22 -8.06
N ILE A 100 16.77 -11.32 -7.90
CA ILE A 100 17.06 -9.96 -7.43
C ILE A 100 16.61 -9.66 -5.99
N TYR A 101 15.75 -10.50 -5.39
CA TYR A 101 15.04 -10.16 -4.14
C TYR A 101 15.87 -10.26 -2.87
N SER A 102 16.80 -11.21 -2.80
CA SER A 102 17.64 -11.42 -1.61
C SER A 102 18.67 -10.31 -1.39
N ARG A 103 19.00 -9.53 -2.44
CA ARG A 103 20.03 -8.47 -2.39
C ARG A 103 19.50 -7.11 -1.96
N TYR A 104 18.25 -6.77 -2.28
CA TYR A 104 17.79 -5.40 -2.18
C TYR A 104 17.56 -4.87 -0.77
N ALA A 105 17.38 -5.75 0.22
CA ALA A 105 16.98 -5.36 1.57
C ALA A 105 18.02 -5.70 2.65
N ARG A 106 19.22 -6.18 2.29
CA ARG A 106 20.28 -6.47 3.27
C ARG A 106 21.18 -5.28 3.51
N ASP A 107 21.66 -4.65 2.46
CA ASP A 107 22.59 -3.52 2.58
C ASP A 107 21.86 -2.23 2.95
N GLU A 108 20.68 -2.00 2.34
CA GLU A 108 19.83 -0.84 2.61
C GLU A 108 18.33 -1.19 2.58
N PRO A 109 17.47 -0.44 3.28
CA PRO A 109 16.03 -0.73 3.31
C PRO A 109 15.41 -0.56 1.94
N TYR A 110 14.70 -1.59 1.48
CA TYR A 110 13.87 -1.45 0.30
C TYR A 110 12.65 -0.57 0.64
N LEU A 111 12.52 0.56 -0.05
CA LEU A 111 11.49 1.55 0.22
C LEU A 111 10.38 1.51 -0.83
N PHE A 112 9.22 1.01 -0.43
CA PHE A 112 7.98 1.14 -1.19
C PHE A 112 7.38 2.53 -0.96
N LYS A 113 7.06 3.24 -2.04
CA LYS A 113 6.47 4.59 -2.01
C LYS A 113 5.05 4.55 -2.56
N ASP A 114 4.26 5.57 -2.24
CA ASP A 114 2.88 5.70 -2.73
C ASP A 114 2.03 4.49 -2.36
N VAL A 115 2.31 3.93 -1.17
CA VAL A 115 1.62 2.78 -0.63
C VAL A 115 0.18 3.17 -0.33
N PHE A 116 -0.74 2.38 -0.87
CA PHE A 116 -2.17 2.58 -0.68
C PHE A 116 -2.66 1.85 0.57
N ASP A 117 -3.20 2.60 1.53
CA ASP A 117 -3.88 2.05 2.71
C ASP A 117 -5.40 2.25 2.57
N PRO A 118 -6.16 1.17 2.32
CA PRO A 118 -7.62 1.26 2.16
C PRO A 118 -8.35 1.91 3.34
N ALA A 119 -7.84 1.74 4.56
CA ALA A 119 -8.46 2.29 5.76
C ALA A 119 -8.14 3.78 5.98
N ALA A 120 -7.25 4.35 5.16
CA ALA A 120 -6.78 5.72 5.28
C ALA A 120 -6.94 6.54 3.99
N ILE A 121 -7.71 6.04 3.02
CA ILE A 121 -7.96 6.76 1.79
C ILE A 121 -8.73 8.04 2.08
N ILE A 122 -8.21 9.14 1.56
CA ILE A 122 -8.92 10.40 1.43
C ILE A 122 -9.26 10.55 -0.05
N VAL A 123 -10.55 10.69 -0.33
CA VAL A 123 -11.09 10.94 -1.66
C VAL A 123 -11.22 12.43 -1.84
N HIS A 124 -10.73 12.90 -2.98
CA HIS A 124 -10.82 14.28 -3.39
C HIS A 124 -11.60 14.37 -4.69
N ALA A 125 -12.39 15.43 -4.85
CA ALA A 125 -13.01 15.72 -6.13
C ALA A 125 -13.14 17.22 -6.35
N SER A 126 -13.06 17.66 -7.61
CA SER A 126 -13.28 19.07 -7.96
C SER A 126 -13.62 19.23 -9.43
N PHE A 127 -14.28 20.35 -9.76
CA PHE A 127 -14.34 20.86 -11.12
C PHE A 127 -13.02 21.59 -11.46
N SER A 128 -12.67 21.63 -12.75
CA SER A 128 -11.40 22.12 -13.32
C SER A 128 -11.03 23.58 -12.96
N GLY A 129 -11.89 24.31 -12.24
CA GLY A 129 -11.62 25.65 -11.73
C GLY A 129 -11.87 25.87 -10.22
N ALA A 130 -12.28 24.84 -9.46
CA ALA A 130 -12.61 24.99 -8.05
C ALA A 130 -11.47 24.50 -7.12
N GLN A 131 -11.23 25.22 -6.02
CA GLN A 131 -10.26 24.84 -4.98
C GLN A 131 -10.79 23.79 -3.99
N ASN A 132 -11.98 23.27 -4.23
CA ASN A 132 -12.73 22.43 -3.30
C ASN A 132 -12.29 20.97 -3.39
N SER A 133 -11.11 20.58 -2.88
CA SER A 133 -10.56 19.23 -3.10
C SER A 133 -11.15 18.11 -2.24
N PHE A 134 -11.31 18.26 -0.92
CA PHE A 134 -11.75 17.15 -0.06
C PHE A 134 -13.21 16.71 -0.36
N LEU A 135 -13.45 15.42 -0.59
CA LEU A 135 -14.79 14.86 -0.78
C LEU A 135 -15.22 14.03 0.44
N CYS A 136 -14.46 12.98 0.76
CA CYS A 136 -14.79 12.05 1.83
C CYS A 136 -13.58 11.20 2.25
N LEU A 137 -13.72 10.47 3.35
CA LEU A 137 -12.83 9.39 3.76
C LEU A 137 -13.36 8.04 3.28
N ALA A 138 -12.50 7.00 3.32
CA ALA A 138 -12.92 5.63 3.10
C ALA A 138 -14.08 5.23 4.03
N ASN A 139 -15.07 4.53 3.46
CA ASN A 139 -16.28 4.06 4.15
C ASN A 139 -17.17 5.17 4.76
N ASP A 140 -16.98 6.43 4.36
CA ASP A 140 -17.95 7.47 4.67
C ASP A 140 -19.27 7.17 3.93
N PHE A 141 -20.37 7.17 4.69
CA PHE A 141 -21.72 7.08 4.14
C PHE A 141 -22.50 8.33 4.52
N TYR A 142 -23.05 9.01 3.52
CA TYR A 142 -23.78 10.25 3.71
C TYR A 142 -25.22 10.11 3.22
N GLU A 143 -26.19 10.19 4.14
CA GLU A 143 -27.61 10.22 3.80
C GLU A 143 -28.03 11.53 3.12
N LYS A 144 -27.22 12.59 3.26
CA LYS A 144 -27.45 13.91 2.68
C LYS A 144 -26.17 14.40 2.02
N PRO A 145 -26.24 15.14 0.89
CA PRO A 145 -25.05 15.65 0.22
C PRO A 145 -24.17 16.46 1.17
N THR A 146 -22.91 16.06 1.33
CA THR A 146 -21.96 16.73 2.23
C THR A 146 -21.23 17.90 1.61
N LYS A 147 -21.24 17.97 0.27
CA LYS A 147 -20.56 19.03 -0.46
C LYS A 147 -21.32 19.37 -1.72
N LEU A 148 -21.61 20.65 -1.90
CA LEU A 148 -22.17 21.19 -3.13
C LEU A 148 -21.04 21.83 -3.92
N TYR A 149 -20.97 21.51 -5.21
CA TYR A 149 -20.06 22.14 -6.13
C TYR A 149 -20.83 23.19 -6.93
N GLU A 150 -20.28 24.41 -6.97
CA GLU A 150 -20.82 25.45 -7.84
C GLU A 150 -20.72 25.00 -9.31
N PRO A 151 -21.74 25.26 -10.14
CA PRO A 151 -21.69 24.95 -11.55
C PRO A 151 -20.56 25.76 -12.21
N PRO A 152 -19.81 25.17 -13.15
CA PRO A 152 -18.72 25.87 -13.83
C PRO A 152 -19.25 27.09 -14.61
N SER A 153 -18.74 28.28 -14.29
CA SER A 153 -19.13 29.54 -14.93
C SER A 153 -18.42 29.73 -16.26
N GLY A 154 -18.97 29.16 -17.34
CA GLY A 154 -18.65 29.56 -18.72
C GLY A 154 -17.64 28.73 -19.50
N SER A 155 -17.16 27.59 -18.97
CA SER A 155 -16.37 26.61 -19.75
C SER A 155 -16.81 25.18 -19.46
N ILE A 156 -16.60 24.28 -20.42
CA ILE A 156 -16.59 22.83 -20.16
C ILE A 156 -15.58 22.63 -19.03
N SER A 157 -16.04 22.03 -17.94
CA SER A 157 -15.20 21.73 -16.80
C SER A 157 -15.32 20.25 -16.51
N ASP A 158 -14.19 19.56 -16.54
CA ASP A 158 -14.12 18.17 -16.14
C ASP A 158 -14.28 18.09 -14.62
N PHE A 159 -15.10 17.15 -14.17
CA PHE A 159 -15.15 16.72 -12.78
C PHE A 159 -14.06 15.66 -12.58
N GLN A 160 -13.09 15.97 -11.72
CA GLN A 160 -11.95 15.11 -11.46
C GLN A 160 -12.09 14.50 -10.07
N VAL A 161 -11.76 13.22 -9.95
CA VAL A 161 -11.65 12.50 -8.67
C VAL A 161 -10.23 11.98 -8.55
N TRP A 162 -9.62 12.14 -7.37
CA TRP A 162 -8.31 11.58 -7.08
C TRP A 162 -8.20 11.16 -5.62
N PHE A 163 -7.21 10.33 -5.31
CA PHE A 163 -7.02 9.73 -4.00
C PHE A 163 -5.70 10.16 -3.39
N THR A 164 -5.65 10.21 -2.07
CA THR A 164 -4.41 10.37 -1.30
C THR A 164 -4.51 9.50 -0.06
N THR A 165 -3.38 8.99 0.44
CA THR A 165 -3.33 8.33 1.76
C THR A 165 -2.74 9.25 2.84
N ASP A 166 -1.94 10.24 2.44
CA ASP A 166 -1.30 11.24 3.32
C ASP A 166 -1.95 12.63 3.28
N GLY A 167 -3.01 12.80 2.47
CA GLY A 167 -3.67 14.10 2.24
C GLY A 167 -2.90 15.06 1.32
N ARG A 168 -1.76 14.64 0.77
CA ARG A 168 -0.85 15.50 0.00
C ARG A 168 -0.56 14.94 -1.39
N LYS A 169 -0.05 13.71 -1.47
CA LYS A 169 0.40 13.11 -2.72
C LYS A 169 -0.70 12.26 -3.34
N ARG A 170 -0.97 12.51 -4.63
CA ARG A 170 -1.93 11.74 -5.41
C ARG A 170 -1.47 10.29 -5.55
N ILE A 171 -2.38 9.36 -5.31
CA ILE A 171 -2.18 7.92 -5.46
C ILE A 171 -3.21 7.40 -6.47
N ILE A 172 -2.78 6.48 -7.33
CA ILE A 172 -3.65 5.75 -8.25
C ILE A 172 -3.84 4.35 -7.67
N PRO A 173 -5.05 3.95 -7.26
CA PRO A 173 -5.33 2.58 -6.85
C PRO A 173 -5.24 1.64 -8.07
N LEU A 174 -4.23 0.78 -8.11
CA LEU A 174 -3.96 -0.14 -9.22
C LEU A 174 -4.67 -1.49 -9.05
N TYR A 175 -4.83 -1.94 -7.79
CA TYR A 175 -5.33 -3.28 -7.48
C TYR A 175 -6.51 -3.28 -6.50
N HIS A 176 -7.18 -2.13 -6.34
CA HIS A 176 -8.32 -1.97 -5.46
C HIS A 176 -9.55 -1.56 -6.25
N ALA A 177 -10.68 -2.22 -5.98
CA ALA A 177 -11.98 -1.78 -6.48
C ALA A 177 -12.55 -0.75 -5.51
N PHE A 178 -13.10 0.34 -6.03
CA PHE A 178 -13.83 1.32 -5.23
C PHE A 178 -15.13 1.68 -5.91
N TYR A 179 -16.14 1.99 -5.10
CA TYR A 179 -17.44 2.46 -5.55
C TYR A 179 -17.62 3.89 -5.05
N LEU A 180 -17.88 4.81 -5.97
CA LEU A 180 -18.19 6.20 -5.66
C LEU A 180 -19.55 6.54 -6.26
N GLU A 181 -20.52 6.82 -5.41
CA GLU A 181 -21.84 7.30 -5.83
C GLU A 181 -21.84 8.82 -5.85
N LEU A 182 -22.19 9.40 -7.00
CA LEU A 182 -22.27 10.84 -7.19
C LEU A 182 -23.71 11.22 -7.54
N SER A 183 -24.32 12.10 -6.74
CA SER A 183 -25.64 12.66 -7.02
C SER A 183 -25.50 14.05 -7.62
N PHE A 184 -26.12 14.28 -8.79
CA PHE A 184 -26.19 15.59 -9.41
C PHE A 184 -27.56 16.22 -9.19
N ILE A 185 -27.60 17.41 -8.58
CA ILE A 185 -28.83 18.17 -8.38
C ILE A 185 -28.79 19.39 -9.29
N TYR A 186 -29.70 19.43 -10.26
CA TYR A 186 -29.87 20.57 -11.16
C TYR A 186 -31.15 21.32 -10.80
N ASN A 187 -31.03 22.58 -10.39
CA ASN A 187 -32.20 23.39 -10.04
C ASN A 187 -32.69 24.16 -11.27
N TYR A 188 -33.79 23.69 -11.87
CA TYR A 188 -34.51 24.44 -12.91
C TYR A 188 -35.26 25.61 -12.25
N TYR A 189 -34.61 26.76 -12.06
CA TYR A 189 -35.39 27.99 -11.97
C TYR A 189 -35.98 28.23 -13.36
N ARG A 190 -37.30 28.01 -13.47
CA ARG A 190 -38.10 28.39 -14.64
C ARG A 190 -37.73 29.82 -15.02
N THR A 191 -37.10 29.99 -16.17
CA THR A 191 -37.08 31.27 -16.87
C THR A 191 -38.51 31.53 -17.35
N ILE A 192 -39.39 32.01 -16.46
CA ILE A 192 -40.60 32.69 -16.89
C ILE A 192 -40.10 34.01 -17.46
N LYS A 193 -39.87 34.03 -18.77
CA LYS A 193 -39.84 35.29 -19.53
C LYS A 193 -41.28 35.78 -19.56
N ILE A 194 -41.58 36.81 -18.78
CA ILE A 194 -42.76 37.66 -18.97
C ILE A 194 -42.50 38.52 -20.21
#